data_AF-A0A099SE71-F1
#
_entry.id   AF-A0A099SE71-F1
#
_cell.length_a   1.000
_cell.length_b   1.000
_cell.length_c   1.000
_cell.angle_alpha   90.00
_cell.angle_beta   90.00
_cell.angle_gamma   90.00
#
_symmetry.space_group_name_H-M   'P 1'
#
loop_
_entity.id
_entity.type
_entity.pdbx_description
1 polymer ?
#
loop_
_entity_poly.entity_id
_entity_poly.type
_entity_poly.pdbx_seq_one_letter_code
_entity_poly.pdbx_strand_id
1 'polypeptide(L)'
;MPWIEIALSPRSEWNEDGLKDWALALGAFLNEKGTELDPQIRMLPGYNVVQLGETGIGDLTLSSTERLVILKGLSLNRNVESDFARFVVRFALQMGALGVCVSSSDFSDKSFWRKLGGVIRPDPVPLEGSICGEKVGVKQLFKFGLLVTYKDEPMLCLEPIACNAHSPGIVSLAQRRLEKMYGGSPIGFTSRMAAHCPWIISKVQWTDLLSFSRLKAFEILAEIVNKNQ
;
A
#
# COMPACT_ATOMS: atom_id res chain seq x y z
N MET A 1 -13.70 -7.65 -5.68
CA MET A 1 -12.90 -8.52 -6.56
C MET A 1 -12.09 -9.40 -5.62
N PRO A 2 -12.12 -10.73 -5.81
CA PRO A 2 -11.50 -11.66 -4.90
C PRO A 2 -10.03 -11.30 -4.70
N TRP A 3 -9.65 -11.11 -3.45
CA TRP A 3 -8.30 -10.73 -3.05
C TRP A 3 -7.57 -11.98 -2.55
N ILE A 4 -6.42 -12.31 -3.13
CA ILE A 4 -5.63 -13.47 -2.70
C ILE A 4 -4.36 -12.96 -2.03
N GLU A 5 -4.07 -13.48 -0.85
CA GLU A 5 -2.93 -13.07 -0.05
C GLU A 5 -2.00 -14.25 0.23
N ILE A 6 -0.72 -14.07 -0.09
CA ILE A 6 0.36 -14.94 0.39
C ILE A 6 1.03 -14.20 1.54
N ALA A 7 0.84 -14.70 2.76
CA ALA A 7 1.53 -14.17 3.93
C ALA A 7 3.02 -14.54 3.87
N LEU A 8 3.87 -13.59 4.21
CA LEU A 8 5.33 -13.75 4.23
C LEU A 8 5.88 -13.50 5.63
N SER A 9 7.04 -14.06 5.91
CA SER A 9 7.76 -13.86 7.17
C SER A 9 9.19 -13.42 6.87
N PRO A 10 9.39 -12.15 6.48
CA PRO A 10 10.69 -11.64 6.13
C PRO A 10 11.60 -11.57 7.36
N ARG A 11 12.89 -11.86 7.16
CA ARG A 11 13.93 -11.64 8.19
C ARG A 11 14.52 -10.23 8.12
N SER A 12 14.34 -9.54 7.00
CA SER A 12 14.86 -8.21 6.73
C SER A 12 13.80 -7.13 7.01
N GLU A 13 14.26 -5.92 7.29
CA GLU A 13 13.39 -4.74 7.29
C GLU A 13 12.93 -4.37 5.87
N TRP A 14 11.90 -3.54 5.81
CA TRP A 14 11.37 -3.01 4.55
C TRP A 14 12.41 -2.12 3.85
N ASN A 15 12.91 -2.57 2.69
CA ASN A 15 14.00 -1.94 1.94
C ASN A 15 13.50 -1.38 0.60
N GLU A 16 13.12 -0.11 0.57
CA GLU A 16 12.73 0.58 -0.67
C GLU A 16 13.91 0.97 -1.55
N ASP A 17 15.10 1.15 -0.98
CA ASP A 17 16.27 1.62 -1.71
C ASP A 17 16.71 0.59 -2.78
N GLY A 18 16.48 -0.70 -2.52
CA GLY A 18 16.75 -1.78 -3.47
C GLY A 18 15.77 -1.85 -4.65
N LEU A 19 14.70 -1.05 -4.68
CA LEU A 19 13.63 -1.17 -5.69
C LEU A 19 14.15 -1.04 -7.14
N LYS A 20 15.16 -0.17 -7.36
CA LYS A 20 15.76 0.02 -8.69
C LYS A 20 16.44 -1.24 -9.20
N ASP A 21 17.27 -1.87 -8.37
CA ASP A 21 17.98 -3.10 -8.71
C ASP A 21 16.98 -4.23 -9.01
N TRP A 22 15.87 -4.26 -8.28
CA TRP A 22 14.81 -5.23 -8.49
C TRP A 22 14.03 -5.02 -9.78
N ALA A 23 13.70 -3.77 -10.13
CA ALA A 23 13.04 -3.48 -11.40
C ALA A 23 13.94 -3.90 -12.59
N LEU A 24 15.25 -3.65 -12.49
CA LEU A 24 16.23 -4.11 -13.47
C LEU A 24 16.30 -5.65 -13.56
N ALA A 25 16.38 -6.34 -12.41
CA ALA A 25 16.38 -7.80 -12.38
C ALA A 25 15.08 -8.40 -12.94
N LEU A 26 13.94 -7.75 -12.69
CA LEU A 26 12.65 -8.14 -13.25
C LEU A 26 12.62 -7.97 -14.77
N GLY A 27 13.14 -6.85 -15.29
CA GLY A 27 13.24 -6.61 -16.72
C GLY A 27 14.13 -7.63 -17.42
N ALA A 28 15.30 -7.94 -16.83
CA ALA A 28 16.18 -8.99 -17.34
C ALA A 28 15.47 -10.36 -17.38
N PHE A 29 14.78 -10.75 -16.30
CA PHE A 29 13.99 -11.98 -16.24
C PHE A 29 12.90 -12.03 -17.32
N LEU A 30 12.17 -10.93 -17.51
CA LEU A 30 11.10 -10.82 -18.51
C LEU A 30 11.64 -10.90 -19.95
N ASN A 31 12.79 -10.28 -20.21
CA ASN A 31 13.47 -10.35 -21.50
C ASN A 31 14.01 -11.75 -21.81
N GLU A 32 14.60 -12.45 -20.84
CA GLU A 32 15.02 -13.85 -20.99
C GLU A 32 13.85 -14.78 -21.33
N LYS A 33 12.64 -14.44 -20.87
CA LYS A 33 11.40 -15.16 -21.19
C LYS A 33 10.76 -14.72 -22.52
N GLY A 34 11.40 -13.84 -23.28
CA GLY A 34 10.97 -13.40 -24.61
C GLY A 34 9.78 -12.46 -24.60
N THR A 35 9.56 -11.72 -23.51
CA THR A 35 8.42 -10.77 -23.41
C THR A 35 8.75 -9.35 -23.89
N GLU A 36 10.04 -9.01 -24.01
CA GLU A 36 10.54 -7.67 -24.38
C GLU A 36 10.02 -6.53 -23.48
N LEU A 37 9.54 -6.88 -22.28
CA LEU A 37 9.00 -5.91 -21.33
C LEU A 37 10.12 -5.24 -20.55
N ASP A 38 10.08 -3.91 -20.52
CA ASP A 38 10.96 -3.08 -19.70
C ASP A 38 10.18 -2.46 -18.53
N PRO A 39 10.37 -2.94 -17.29
CA PRO A 39 9.66 -2.41 -16.13
C PRO A 39 10.07 -0.98 -15.79
N GLN A 40 9.08 -0.12 -15.59
CA GLN A 40 9.29 1.30 -15.26
C GLN A 40 8.82 1.60 -13.84
N ILE A 41 9.66 2.30 -13.06
CA ILE A 41 9.31 2.70 -11.70
C ILE A 41 8.65 4.07 -11.75
N ARG A 42 7.40 4.13 -11.28
CA ARG A 42 6.69 5.37 -11.01
C ARG A 42 6.61 5.60 -9.50
N MET A 43 7.30 6.61 -9.01
CA MET A 43 7.21 7.05 -7.62
C MET A 43 5.99 7.96 -7.45
N LEU A 44 5.09 7.61 -6.53
CA LEU A 44 3.90 8.39 -6.20
C LEU A 44 3.96 8.79 -4.72
N PRO A 45 3.22 9.85 -4.31
CA PRO A 45 3.15 10.21 -2.91
C PRO A 45 2.60 9.05 -2.07
N GLY A 46 3.50 8.43 -1.30
CA GLY A 46 3.24 7.36 -0.35
C GLY A 46 3.07 5.95 -0.92
N TYR A 47 3.54 5.71 -2.14
CA TYR A 47 3.74 4.34 -2.67
C TYR A 47 4.52 4.39 -3.98
N ASN A 48 5.17 3.27 -4.31
CA ASN A 48 5.84 3.09 -5.59
C ASN A 48 5.06 2.12 -6.46
N VAL A 49 5.08 2.32 -7.77
CA VAL A 49 4.48 1.40 -8.74
C VAL A 49 5.56 0.96 -9.72
N VAL A 50 5.74 -0.35 -9.86
CA VAL A 50 6.54 -0.93 -10.96
C VAL A 50 5.56 -1.36 -12.05
N GLN A 51 5.56 -0.61 -13.15
CA GLN A 51 4.71 -0.85 -14.30
C GLN A 51 5.39 -1.84 -15.24
N LEU A 52 4.66 -2.87 -15.69
CA LEU A 52 5.19 -3.90 -16.58
C LEU A 52 4.84 -3.56 -18.03
N GLY A 53 5.78 -2.92 -18.75
CA GLY A 53 5.66 -2.54 -20.16
C GLY A 53 4.85 -1.26 -20.44
N GLU A 54 4.93 -0.75 -21.68
CA GLU A 54 4.36 0.55 -22.10
C GLU A 54 2.83 0.63 -22.00
N THR A 55 2.12 -0.50 -22.00
CA THR A 55 0.65 -0.55 -21.92
C THR A 55 0.08 -1.04 -20.58
N GLY A 56 0.92 -1.25 -19.56
CA GLY A 56 0.44 -1.65 -18.22
C GLY A 56 -0.16 -3.05 -18.22
N ILE A 57 0.56 -4.02 -18.80
CA ILE A 57 0.17 -5.46 -18.80
C ILE A 57 -0.04 -5.98 -17.37
N GLY A 58 0.62 -5.33 -16.42
CA GLY A 58 0.34 -5.42 -14.99
C GLY A 58 1.10 -4.38 -14.21
N ASP A 59 0.64 -4.11 -12.98
CA ASP A 59 1.27 -3.18 -12.05
C ASP A 59 1.60 -3.88 -10.73
N LEU A 60 2.82 -3.70 -10.25
CA LEU A 60 3.20 -4.03 -8.87
C LEU A 60 3.20 -2.75 -8.04
N THR A 61 2.18 -2.58 -7.20
CA THR A 61 2.12 -1.49 -6.23
C THR A 61 2.84 -1.92 -4.95
N LEU A 62 3.82 -1.13 -4.53
CA LEU A 62 4.54 -1.30 -3.27
C LEU A 62 3.94 -0.41 -2.21
N SER A 63 3.30 -1.05 -1.25
CA SER A 63 2.64 -0.44 -0.12
C SER A 63 3.60 -0.42 1.07
N SER A 64 4.25 0.73 1.29
CA SER A 64 5.24 0.90 2.36
C SER A 64 4.60 0.82 3.74
N THR A 65 3.48 1.51 3.94
CA THR A 65 2.73 1.49 5.21
C THR A 65 2.34 0.09 5.66
N GLU A 66 1.83 -0.76 4.77
CA GLU A 66 1.42 -2.13 5.14
C GLU A 66 2.54 -3.15 4.91
N ARG A 67 3.67 -2.73 4.31
CA ARG A 67 4.75 -3.60 3.83
C ARG A 67 4.21 -4.72 2.92
N LEU A 68 3.37 -4.36 1.95
CA LEU A 68 2.76 -5.29 1.02
C LEU A 68 3.22 -5.03 -0.41
N VAL A 69 3.37 -6.10 -1.19
CA VAL A 69 3.45 -6.01 -2.66
C VAL A 69 2.10 -6.39 -3.23
N ILE A 70 1.45 -5.47 -3.95
CA ILE A 70 0.12 -5.65 -4.50
C ILE A 70 0.23 -5.75 -6.02
N LEU A 71 -0.07 -6.92 -6.57
CA LEU A 71 -0.15 -7.16 -8.00
C LEU A 71 -1.58 -6.85 -8.50
N LYS A 72 -1.69 -5.87 -9.39
CA LYS A 72 -2.94 -5.46 -10.03
C LYS A 72 -2.85 -5.64 -11.54
N GLY A 73 -3.72 -6.50 -12.07
CA GLY A 73 -3.69 -6.88 -13.48
C GLY A 73 -2.42 -7.67 -13.79
N LEU A 74 -2.56 -8.86 -14.34
CA LEU A 74 -1.43 -9.56 -14.95
C LEU A 74 -1.99 -10.32 -16.13
N SER A 75 -1.48 -10.02 -17.32
CA SER A 75 -1.80 -10.77 -18.53
C SER A 75 -0.51 -11.24 -19.17
N LEU A 76 0.03 -12.37 -18.68
CA LEU A 76 1.23 -12.99 -19.26
C LEU A 76 0.84 -14.33 -19.89
N ASN A 77 1.68 -14.84 -20.79
CA ASN A 77 1.53 -16.21 -21.27
C ASN A 77 1.66 -17.20 -20.09
N ARG A 78 0.79 -18.22 -20.01
CA ARG A 78 0.67 -19.16 -18.88
C ARG A 78 1.99 -19.78 -18.38
N ASN A 79 2.95 -20.02 -19.27
CA ASN A 79 4.26 -20.57 -18.89
C ASN A 79 5.15 -19.54 -18.16
N VAL A 80 4.99 -18.25 -18.45
CA VAL A 80 5.74 -17.15 -17.83
C VAL A 80 5.11 -16.74 -16.50
N GLU A 81 3.78 -16.84 -16.36
CA GLU A 81 3.04 -16.51 -15.14
C GLU A 81 3.55 -17.23 -13.89
N SER A 82 3.85 -18.54 -14.00
CA SER A 82 4.33 -19.31 -12.86
C SER A 82 5.70 -18.86 -12.35
N ASP A 83 6.63 -18.56 -13.26
CA ASP A 83 7.97 -18.11 -12.90
C ASP A 83 7.94 -16.66 -12.42
N PHE A 84 7.11 -15.82 -13.04
CA PHE A 84 6.88 -14.45 -12.61
C PHE A 84 6.31 -14.39 -11.19
N ALA A 85 5.28 -15.17 -10.87
CA ALA A 85 4.71 -15.18 -9.52
C ALA A 85 5.73 -15.61 -8.45
N ARG A 86 6.57 -16.61 -8.76
CA ARG A 86 7.67 -17.02 -7.88
C ARG A 86 8.72 -15.92 -7.73
N PHE A 87 9.04 -15.21 -8.81
CA PHE A 87 9.93 -14.05 -8.77
C PHE A 87 9.36 -12.98 -7.84
N VAL A 88 8.09 -12.58 -8.01
CA VAL A 88 7.42 -11.57 -7.19
C VAL A 88 7.37 -11.96 -5.72
N VAL A 89 7.08 -13.22 -5.39
CA VAL A 89 7.07 -13.70 -4.00
C VAL A 89 8.46 -13.64 -3.37
N ARG A 90 9.51 -14.04 -4.11
CA ARG A 90 10.90 -13.95 -3.63
C ARG A 90 11.34 -12.50 -3.46
N PHE A 91 11.02 -11.65 -4.44
CA PHE A 91 11.25 -10.22 -4.40
C PHE A 91 10.62 -9.57 -3.16
N ALA A 92 9.33 -9.82 -2.94
CA ALA A 92 8.60 -9.31 -1.79
C ALA A 92 9.25 -9.75 -0.47
N LEU A 93 9.62 -11.03 -0.36
CA LEU A 93 10.30 -11.54 0.84
C LEU A 93 11.65 -10.86 1.10
N GLN A 94 12.46 -10.66 0.05
CA GLN A 94 13.78 -10.02 0.16
C GLN A 94 13.68 -8.51 0.45
N MET A 95 12.63 -7.86 -0.05
CA MET A 95 12.29 -6.48 0.27
C MET A 95 11.79 -6.28 1.70
N GLY A 96 11.52 -7.34 2.45
CA GLY A 96 10.95 -7.21 3.79
C GLY A 96 9.42 -7.06 3.79
N ALA A 97 8.72 -7.50 2.74
CA ALA A 97 7.25 -7.49 2.69
C ALA A 97 6.65 -8.51 3.67
N LEU A 98 5.55 -8.15 4.31
CA LEU A 98 4.74 -9.02 5.14
C LEU A 98 3.77 -9.88 4.31
N GLY A 99 3.56 -9.55 3.05
CA GLY A 99 2.70 -10.32 2.16
C GLY A 99 2.72 -9.86 0.72
N VAL A 100 2.26 -10.76 -0.16
CA VAL A 100 1.92 -10.45 -1.55
C VAL A 100 0.42 -10.55 -1.69
N CYS A 101 -0.18 -9.51 -2.24
CA CYS A 101 -1.59 -9.45 -2.53
C CYS A 101 -1.82 -9.46 -4.03
N VAL A 102 -2.83 -10.20 -4.48
CA VAL A 102 -3.16 -10.31 -5.90
C VAL A 102 -4.66 -10.07 -6.07
N SER A 103 -5.02 -9.12 -6.92
CA SER A 103 -6.38 -9.01 -7.41
C SER A 103 -6.55 -9.97 -8.60
N SER A 104 -7.46 -10.94 -8.50
CA SER A 104 -7.79 -11.79 -9.64
C SER A 104 -9.30 -11.86 -9.86
N SER A 105 -9.69 -11.66 -11.11
CA SER A 105 -11.06 -11.86 -11.61
C SER A 105 -11.33 -13.31 -12.05
N ASP A 106 -10.29 -14.11 -12.31
CA ASP A 106 -10.41 -15.41 -12.97
C ASP A 106 -10.30 -16.61 -12.02
N PHE A 107 -11.13 -17.63 -12.28
CA PHE A 107 -11.24 -18.81 -11.43
C PHE A 107 -10.03 -19.75 -11.56
N SER A 108 -9.38 -19.80 -12.73
CA SER A 108 -8.14 -20.55 -12.96
C SER A 108 -6.99 -20.05 -12.08
N ASP A 109 -6.90 -18.74 -11.90
CA ASP A 109 -5.87 -18.08 -11.11
C ASP A 109 -5.97 -18.44 -9.63
N LYS A 110 -7.18 -18.60 -9.09
CA LYS A 110 -7.39 -18.97 -7.68
C LYS A 110 -6.71 -20.28 -7.32
N SER A 111 -6.77 -21.28 -8.21
CA SER A 111 -6.13 -22.57 -7.99
C SER A 111 -4.60 -22.47 -8.03
N PHE A 112 -4.08 -21.63 -8.91
CA PHE A 112 -2.66 -21.37 -9.06
C PHE A 112 -2.09 -20.67 -7.82
N TRP A 113 -2.71 -19.56 -7.40
CA TRP A 113 -2.25 -18.81 -6.22
C TRP A 113 -2.38 -19.60 -4.92
N ARG A 114 -3.41 -20.45 -4.77
CA ARG A 114 -3.52 -21.37 -3.64
C ARG A 114 -2.35 -22.36 -3.56
N LYS A 115 -1.89 -22.90 -4.70
CA LYS A 115 -0.71 -23.79 -4.74
C LYS A 115 0.58 -23.07 -4.31
N LEU A 116 0.64 -21.75 -4.45
CA LEU A 116 1.73 -20.91 -3.95
C LEU A 116 1.53 -20.47 -2.48
N GLY A 117 0.52 -21.01 -1.78
CA GLY A 117 0.22 -20.66 -0.39
C GLY A 117 -0.78 -19.50 -0.22
N GLY A 118 -1.42 -19.07 -1.31
CA GLY A 118 -2.37 -17.97 -1.29
C GLY A 118 -3.68 -18.33 -0.59
N VAL A 119 -4.10 -17.46 0.33
CA VAL A 119 -5.39 -17.52 1.01
C VAL A 119 -6.35 -16.54 0.36
N ILE A 120 -7.54 -17.01 0.00
CA ILE A 120 -8.57 -16.14 -0.56
C ILE A 120 -9.23 -15.37 0.58
N ARG A 121 -9.22 -14.04 0.49
CA ARG A 121 -9.94 -13.15 1.39
C ARG A 121 -11.36 -12.91 0.88
N PRO A 122 -12.32 -12.66 1.79
CA PRO A 122 -13.67 -12.27 1.43
C PRO A 122 -13.67 -11.02 0.53
N ASP A 123 -14.63 -10.95 -0.39
CA ASP A 123 -14.88 -9.72 -1.14
C ASP A 123 -15.36 -8.61 -0.19
N PRO A 124 -14.93 -7.35 -0.40
CA PRO A 124 -15.43 -6.24 0.39
C PRO A 124 -16.92 -5.99 0.10
N VAL A 125 -17.66 -5.61 1.13
CA VAL A 125 -19.10 -5.31 1.04
C VAL A 125 -19.35 -3.81 1.18
N PRO A 126 -20.43 -3.25 0.60
CA PRO A 126 -20.74 -1.83 0.79
C PRO A 126 -20.87 -1.47 2.28
N LEU A 127 -20.23 -0.37 2.70
CA LEU A 127 -20.44 0.17 4.03
C LEU A 127 -21.75 0.96 4.07
N GLU A 128 -22.70 0.48 4.86
CA GLU A 128 -23.99 1.17 5.05
C GLU A 128 -23.89 2.34 6.03
N GLY A 129 -24.58 3.43 5.68
CA GLY A 129 -24.71 4.63 6.52
C GLY A 129 -23.51 5.57 6.46
N SER A 130 -23.59 6.64 7.26
CA SER A 130 -22.52 7.64 7.40
C SER A 130 -21.41 7.16 8.35
N ILE A 131 -20.24 7.77 8.23
CA ILE A 131 -19.15 7.53 9.15
C ILE A 131 -19.44 8.23 10.48
N CYS A 132 -19.40 7.48 11.57
CA CYS A 132 -19.45 8.02 12.91
C CYS A 132 -18.03 8.28 13.42
N GLY A 133 -17.69 9.54 13.70
CA GLY A 133 -16.33 9.93 14.10
C GLY A 133 -15.80 9.19 15.34
N GLU A 134 -16.67 8.86 16.30
CA GLU A 134 -16.29 8.10 17.52
C GLU A 134 -15.80 6.68 17.23
N LYS A 135 -16.17 6.12 16.07
CA LYS A 135 -15.75 4.78 15.64
C LYS A 135 -14.50 4.81 14.77
N VAL A 136 -13.95 6.00 14.49
CA VAL A 136 -12.74 6.16 13.68
C VAL A 136 -11.52 6.08 14.59
N GLY A 137 -10.68 5.09 14.33
CA GLY A 137 -9.38 4.92 14.99
C GLY A 137 -8.24 5.35 14.09
N VAL A 138 -7.09 5.65 14.70
CA VAL A 138 -5.81 5.80 14.01
C VAL A 138 -4.75 5.11 14.86
N LYS A 139 -3.87 4.35 14.23
CA LYS A 139 -2.71 3.72 14.87
C LYS A 139 -1.50 3.75 13.93
N GLN A 140 -0.31 3.72 14.52
CA GLN A 140 0.92 3.51 13.76
C GLN A 140 0.93 2.09 13.18
N LEU A 141 1.33 1.97 11.91
CA LEU A 141 1.50 0.66 11.26
C LEU A 141 2.98 0.34 11.01
N PHE A 142 3.70 1.22 10.32
CA PHE A 142 5.12 1.05 10.05
C PHE A 142 5.83 2.39 9.86
N LYS A 143 6.96 2.61 10.56
CA LYS A 143 7.67 3.91 10.58
C LYS A 143 6.68 5.06 10.83
N PHE A 144 6.49 5.95 9.86
CA PHE A 144 5.54 7.06 9.94
C PHE A 144 4.18 6.77 9.26
N GLY A 145 4.03 5.61 8.63
CA GLY A 145 2.79 5.15 8.02
C GLY A 145 1.75 4.81 9.07
N LEU A 146 0.56 5.36 8.91
CA LEU A 146 -0.56 5.21 9.83
C LEU A 146 -1.70 4.42 9.19
N LEU A 147 -2.43 3.67 10.01
CA LEU A 147 -3.65 2.97 9.64
C LEU A 147 -4.84 3.64 10.32
N VAL A 148 -5.77 4.12 9.50
CA VAL A 148 -7.11 4.54 9.92
C VAL A 148 -7.99 3.30 10.00
N THR A 149 -8.73 3.16 11.09
CA THR A 149 -9.70 2.09 11.28
C THR A 149 -11.12 2.65 11.43
N TYR A 150 -12.12 1.83 11.14
CA TYR A 150 -13.52 2.11 11.45
C TYR A 150 -14.14 0.86 12.05
N LYS A 151 -14.73 0.96 13.25
CA LYS A 151 -15.19 -0.22 14.01
C LYS A 151 -14.08 -1.28 14.14
N ASP A 152 -12.87 -0.82 14.46
CA ASP A 152 -11.66 -1.63 14.64
C ASP A 152 -11.09 -2.35 13.40
N GLU A 153 -11.77 -2.26 12.26
CA GLU A 153 -11.31 -2.82 10.99
C GLU A 153 -10.51 -1.80 10.17
N PRO A 154 -9.54 -2.24 9.35
CA PRO A 154 -8.71 -1.36 8.53
C PRO A 154 -9.52 -0.63 7.46
N MET A 155 -9.25 0.67 7.28
CA MET A 155 -9.90 1.50 6.26
C MET A 155 -8.89 2.10 5.30
N LEU A 156 -8.07 3.02 5.79
CA LEU A 156 -7.16 3.83 4.98
C LEU A 156 -5.75 3.75 5.54
N CYS A 157 -4.77 3.70 4.65
CA CYS A 157 -3.38 3.97 5.01
C CYS A 157 -3.07 5.43 4.72
N LEU A 158 -2.38 6.08 5.66
CA LEU A 158 -1.92 7.46 5.56
C LEU A 158 -0.40 7.50 5.59
N GLU A 159 0.19 8.18 4.61
CA GLU A 159 1.63 8.47 4.60
C GLU A 159 1.86 9.97 4.65
N PRO A 160 2.72 10.46 5.56
CA PRO A 160 2.99 11.89 5.66
C PRO A 160 3.73 12.37 4.42
N ILE A 161 3.32 13.52 3.90
CA ILE A 161 3.92 14.16 2.73
C ILE A 161 4.14 15.64 2.99
N ALA A 162 5.19 16.22 2.40
CA ALA A 162 5.34 17.66 2.34
C ALA A 162 4.27 18.25 1.42
N CYS A 163 3.71 19.39 1.81
CA CYS A 163 2.66 20.08 1.10
C CYS A 163 3.02 21.54 0.87
N ASN A 164 2.48 22.12 -0.19
CA ASN A 164 2.68 23.54 -0.51
C ASN A 164 1.75 24.46 0.30
N ALA A 165 0.70 23.90 0.91
CA ALA A 165 -0.25 24.63 1.74
C ALA A 165 -0.91 23.69 2.76
N HIS A 166 -1.44 24.26 3.84
CA HIS A 166 -2.28 23.52 4.78
C HIS A 166 -3.64 23.19 4.15
N SER A 167 -4.15 22.00 4.44
CA SER A 167 -5.55 21.70 4.16
C SER A 167 -6.45 22.60 5.03
N PRO A 168 -7.57 23.13 4.48
CA PRO A 168 -8.52 23.95 5.23
C PRO A 168 -8.92 23.32 6.57
N GLY A 169 -9.21 24.16 7.56
CA GLY A 169 -9.62 23.73 8.90
C GLY A 169 -8.56 23.98 9.98
N ILE A 170 -8.77 23.37 11.14
CA ILE A 170 -7.95 23.60 12.33
C ILE A 170 -6.59 22.91 12.15
N VAL A 171 -5.52 23.68 12.33
CA VAL A 171 -4.15 23.18 12.41
C VAL A 171 -3.87 22.88 13.88
N SER A 172 -3.63 21.61 14.20
CA SER A 172 -3.34 21.20 15.59
C SER A 172 -1.96 21.69 16.04
N LEU A 173 -1.76 21.79 17.35
CA LEU A 173 -0.44 22.13 17.90
C LEU A 173 0.60 21.04 17.57
N ALA A 174 0.18 19.77 17.54
CA ALA A 174 1.02 18.65 17.13
C ALA A 174 1.49 18.80 15.68
N GLN A 175 0.58 19.18 14.76
CA GLN A 175 0.91 19.47 13.37
C GLN A 175 1.96 20.59 13.28
N ARG A 176 1.74 21.74 13.95
CA ARG A 176 2.70 22.86 13.90
C ARG A 176 4.09 22.48 14.44
N ARG A 177 4.14 21.67 15.50
CA ARG A 177 5.41 21.20 16.07
C ARG A 177 6.16 20.32 15.07
N LEU A 178 5.47 19.35 14.48
CA LEU A 178 6.03 18.50 13.42
C LEU A 178 6.56 19.35 12.26
N GLU A 179 5.75 20.27 11.74
CA GLU A 179 6.15 21.15 10.63
C GLU A 179 7.39 21.96 10.99
N LYS A 180 7.49 22.52 12.20
CA LYS A 180 8.69 23.23 12.67
C LYS A 180 9.93 22.32 12.68
N MET A 181 9.80 21.05 13.03
CA MET A 181 10.90 20.09 13.02
C MET A 181 11.39 19.77 11.60
N TYR A 182 10.50 19.82 10.61
CA TYR A 182 10.80 19.58 9.20
C TYR A 182 10.94 20.88 8.38
N GLY A 183 11.52 21.93 8.98
CA GLY A 183 11.87 23.17 8.26
C GLY A 183 10.72 24.16 8.05
N GLY A 184 9.59 23.95 8.71
CA GLY A 184 8.43 24.85 8.70
C GLY A 184 7.46 24.66 7.53
N SER A 185 7.71 23.68 6.65
CA SER A 185 6.81 23.38 5.53
C SER A 185 5.54 22.68 6.01
N PRO A 186 4.35 22.99 5.44
CA PRO A 186 3.12 22.26 5.69
C PRO A 186 3.28 20.75 5.48
N ILE A 187 2.74 19.96 6.41
CA ILE A 187 2.67 18.50 6.27
C ILE A 187 1.22 18.09 6.05
N GLY A 188 0.99 17.19 5.11
CA GLY A 188 -0.29 16.54 4.85
C GLY A 188 -0.15 15.03 4.86
N PHE A 189 -1.22 14.36 4.45
CA PHE A 189 -1.23 12.91 4.25
C PHE A 189 -1.70 12.58 2.85
N THR A 190 -0.92 11.76 2.14
CA THR A 190 -1.49 10.96 1.05
C THR A 190 -2.29 9.83 1.67
N SER A 191 -3.39 9.45 1.02
CA SER A 191 -4.28 8.40 1.53
C SER A 191 -4.57 7.37 0.46
N ARG A 192 -4.63 6.11 0.87
CA ARG A 192 -5.03 4.99 0.01
C ARG A 192 -5.88 4.00 0.81
N MET A 193 -6.66 3.19 0.11
CA MET A 193 -7.40 2.11 0.75
C MET A 193 -6.40 1.11 1.34
N ALA A 194 -6.66 0.67 2.57
CA ALA A 194 -5.94 -0.47 3.14
C ALA A 194 -6.23 -1.72 2.30
N ALA A 195 -5.22 -2.56 2.09
CA ALA A 195 -5.32 -3.81 1.33
C ALA A 195 -6.39 -4.74 1.92
N HIS A 196 -6.50 -4.75 3.25
CA HIS A 196 -7.43 -5.59 3.99
C HIS A 196 -8.75 -4.89 4.34
N CYS A 197 -9.07 -3.76 3.71
CA CYS A 197 -10.33 -3.06 3.97
C CYS A 197 -11.53 -3.96 3.63
N PRO A 198 -12.43 -4.26 4.59
CA PRO A 198 -13.56 -5.15 4.34
C PRO A 198 -14.72 -4.44 3.65
N TRP A 199 -14.58 -3.13 3.35
CA TRP A 199 -15.68 -2.34 2.81
C TRP A 199 -15.39 -1.63 1.49
N ILE A 200 -16.46 -1.52 0.70
CA ILE A 200 -16.56 -0.55 -0.39
C ILE A 200 -17.13 0.73 0.21
N ILE A 201 -16.39 1.83 0.08
CA ILE A 201 -16.79 3.15 0.60
C ILE A 201 -16.97 4.17 -0.52
N SER A 202 -17.92 5.06 -0.32
CA SER A 202 -18.17 6.21 -1.17
C SER A 202 -17.13 7.32 -0.96
N LYS A 203 -17.07 8.27 -1.90
CA LYS A 203 -16.22 9.47 -1.78
C LYS A 203 -16.55 10.32 -0.54
N VAL A 204 -17.82 10.38 -0.15
CA VAL A 204 -18.25 11.11 1.05
C VAL A 204 -17.69 10.44 2.30
N GLN A 205 -17.90 9.13 2.44
CA GLN A 205 -17.34 8.34 3.55
C GLN A 205 -15.81 8.42 3.61
N TRP A 206 -15.12 8.41 2.46
CA TRP A 206 -13.68 8.64 2.41
C TRP A 206 -13.28 9.99 3.00
N THR A 207 -14.00 11.04 2.62
CA THR A 207 -13.74 12.41 3.10
C THR A 207 -13.99 12.54 4.60
N ASP A 208 -15.04 11.89 5.11
CA ASP A 208 -15.34 11.84 6.54
C ASP A 208 -14.24 11.10 7.33
N LEU A 209 -13.79 9.94 6.84
CA LEU A 209 -12.68 9.19 7.46
C LEU A 209 -11.41 10.03 7.57
N LEU A 210 -11.04 10.75 6.50
CA LEU A 210 -9.89 11.66 6.53
C LEU A 210 -10.09 12.81 7.53
N SER A 211 -11.29 13.40 7.54
CA SER A 211 -11.60 14.53 8.42
C SER A 211 -11.55 14.12 9.90
N PHE A 212 -12.14 12.97 10.25
CA PHE A 212 -12.14 12.46 11.63
C PHE A 212 -10.79 11.90 12.08
N SER A 213 -9.97 11.38 11.17
CA SER A 213 -8.64 10.85 11.51
C SER A 213 -7.56 11.92 11.65
N ARG A 214 -7.71 13.08 11.00
CA ARG A 214 -6.64 14.09 10.84
C ARG A 214 -5.96 14.51 12.15
N LEU A 215 -6.72 14.91 13.17
CA LEU A 215 -6.14 15.42 14.42
C LEU A 215 -5.31 14.34 15.13
N LYS A 216 -5.90 13.15 15.27
CA LYS A 216 -5.25 11.99 15.90
C LYS A 216 -4.03 11.51 15.10
N ALA A 217 -4.08 11.60 13.77
CA ALA A 217 -2.94 11.25 12.92
C ALA A 217 -1.71 12.13 13.20
N PHE A 218 -1.90 13.45 13.35
CA PHE A 218 -0.80 14.35 13.71
C PHE A 218 -0.30 14.14 15.14
N GLU A 219 -1.18 13.83 16.08
CA GLU A 219 -0.78 13.50 17.46
C GLU A 219 0.13 12.27 17.49
N ILE A 220 -0.29 11.18 16.85
CA ILE A 220 0.49 9.94 16.76
C ILE A 220 1.82 10.21 16.04
N LEU A 221 1.81 10.95 14.94
CA LEU A 221 3.03 11.26 14.20
C LEU A 221 4.03 12.06 15.05
N ALA A 222 3.54 13.02 15.86
CA ALA A 222 4.39 13.78 16.77
C ALA A 222 5.00 12.90 17.86
N GLU A 223 4.24 11.95 18.40
CA GLU A 223 4.76 10.96 19.35
C GLU A 223 5.84 10.06 18.74
N ILE A 224 5.64 9.58 17.51
CA ILE A 224 6.62 8.74 16.81
C ILE A 224 7.93 9.51 16.62
N VAL A 225 7.85 10.75 16.15
CA VAL A 225 9.02 11.59 15.93
C VAL A 225 9.75 11.85 17.25
N ASN A 226 9.05 12.20 18.32
CA ASN A 226 9.65 12.45 19.63
C ASN A 226 10.33 11.20 20.24
N LYS A 227 9.84 9.99 19.94
CA LYS A 227 10.47 8.74 20.40
C LYS A 227 11.73 8.36 19.63
N ASN A 228 11.87 8.87 18.41
CA ASN A 228 13.00 8.58 17.53
C ASN A 228 14.12 9.64 17.61
N GLN A 229 14.00 10.61 18.53
CA GLN A 229 15.02 11.60 18.88
C GLN A 229 15.73 11.20 20.16
#